data_AF-A0A8S0UPW2-F1
#
_entry.id   AF-A0A8S0UPW2-F1
#
_cell.length_a   1.000
_cell.length_b   1.000
_cell.length_c   1.000
_cell.angle_alpha   90.00
_cell.angle_beta   90.00
_cell.angle_gamma   90.00
#
_symmetry.space_group_name_H-M   'P 1'
#
loop_
_entity.id
_entity.type
_entity.pdbx_description
1 polymer ?
#
loop_
_entity_poly.entity_id
_entity_poly.type
_entity_poly.pdbx_seq_one_letter_code
_entity_poly.pdbx_strand_id
1 'polypeptide(L)'
;MGEGRTSLSPYDTAWIALVRNVDGLDLPQFPSSLQWIAENQLSDGSWGDEHFFLAYDRLVNTIACVVALRSWNLHSQKMEKGITFIKENIHKLVTAEEENMTCGFEIVFPALLERARNLGINDIPYDAPVVKEIYAARDQKMKRIPKDLIHTVPTTLLFSLEGLQNLDWKKLLRLKTPLGSFLTSPSSTAFALMETKDDNCFRYLDDIVKTFNGGAPHSYPADLFPRLWAVDRLQRLGISRFFESQITDILSYVYRFWTDEGIFSARYSGFCDIDDTSMGFRLLRLHGFSVNAHVFAQFKNDNKFSCFGGQMIESATPIFNLYRASQVQFPGETTLVEEAKKFSYSFLQEKLASHHLVDKWIISEGLYDEITKGLELPWYADLPRVEARFYIEQYGGATDVWIGKTLYRYILLSHTTLLELQILRPCRESQKRRWDCFKPLKKYNLKKLENVKYKKNIIHVKSHIILSCNTFVSYTYLE
;
A
#
# COMPACT_ATOMS: atom_id res chain seq x y z
N MET A 1 -13.77 -11.34 -1.39
CA MET A 1 -12.69 -10.68 -0.61
C MET A 1 -13.21 -10.31 0.76
N GLY A 2 -12.42 -10.49 1.82
CA GLY A 2 -12.78 -10.14 3.21
C GLY A 2 -12.33 -8.71 3.57
N GLU A 3 -11.89 -8.51 4.81
CA GLU A 3 -11.50 -7.20 5.35
C GLU A 3 -10.04 -6.78 5.06
N GLY A 4 -9.33 -7.50 4.18
CA GLY A 4 -7.94 -7.23 3.83
C GLY A 4 -6.95 -8.16 4.54
N ARG A 5 -6.83 -9.41 4.08
CA ARG A 5 -5.81 -10.34 4.59
C ARG A 5 -4.42 -9.88 4.14
N THR A 6 -3.57 -9.56 5.10
CA THR A 6 -2.16 -9.16 4.93
C THR A 6 -1.29 -9.98 5.87
N SER A 7 0.03 -9.99 5.64
CA SER A 7 0.99 -10.46 6.63
C SER A 7 0.86 -9.69 7.96
N LEU A 8 1.22 -10.37 9.04
CA LEU A 8 1.11 -9.85 10.40
C LEU A 8 2.32 -8.99 10.77
N SER A 9 2.09 -8.02 11.65
CA SER A 9 3.05 -7.06 12.17
C SER A 9 3.45 -7.46 13.60
N PRO A 10 4.69 -7.93 13.83
CA PRO A 10 5.19 -8.15 15.18
C PRO A 10 5.14 -6.88 16.05
N TYR A 11 5.41 -5.72 15.47
CA TYR A 11 5.31 -4.42 16.12
C TYR A 11 3.90 -4.16 16.68
N ASP A 12 2.86 -4.28 15.84
CA ASP A 12 1.48 -4.01 16.27
C ASP A 12 0.99 -5.08 17.25
N THR A 13 1.36 -6.33 17.02
CA THR A 13 1.07 -7.44 17.95
C THR A 13 1.70 -7.20 19.32
N ALA A 14 2.92 -6.68 19.37
CA ALA A 14 3.60 -6.31 20.61
C ALA A 14 2.89 -5.18 21.36
N TRP A 15 2.35 -4.17 20.68
CA TRP A 15 1.56 -3.13 21.32
C TRP A 15 0.25 -3.65 21.91
N ILE A 16 -0.43 -4.57 21.21
CA ILE A 16 -1.62 -5.25 21.75
C ILE A 16 -1.27 -6.08 22.98
N ALA A 17 -0.15 -6.81 22.92
CA ALA A 17 0.35 -7.63 24.03
C ALA A 17 0.68 -6.82 25.30
N LEU A 18 0.89 -5.50 25.19
CA LEU A 18 1.15 -4.61 26.32
C LEU A 18 -0.11 -4.17 27.06
N VAL A 19 -1.29 -4.38 26.47
CA VAL A 19 -2.56 -3.99 27.10
C VAL A 19 -2.81 -4.84 28.34
N ARG A 20 -2.93 -4.17 29.49
CA ARG A 20 -3.31 -4.78 30.76
C ARG A 20 -4.81 -5.07 30.78
N ASN A 21 -5.20 -6.09 31.52
CA ASN A 21 -6.61 -6.44 31.69
C ASN A 21 -7.45 -5.20 32.11
N VAL A 22 -8.56 -4.98 31.41
CA VAL A 22 -9.40 -3.79 31.57
C VAL A 22 -10.08 -3.73 32.94
N ASP A 23 -10.30 -4.89 33.58
CA ASP A 23 -10.86 -5.03 34.92
C ASP A 23 -9.84 -4.76 36.04
N GLY A 24 -8.59 -4.45 35.70
CA GLY A 24 -7.55 -4.04 36.64
C GLY A 24 -6.70 -5.17 37.21
N LEU A 25 -6.81 -6.38 36.68
CA LEU A 25 -5.91 -7.49 37.03
C LEU A 25 -4.52 -7.26 36.44
N ASP A 26 -3.47 -7.68 37.17
CA ASP A 26 -2.08 -7.61 36.71
C ASP A 26 -1.76 -8.76 35.72
N LEU A 27 -2.54 -8.84 34.65
CA LEU A 27 -2.47 -9.87 33.62
C LEU A 27 -2.67 -9.25 32.23
N PRO A 28 -2.12 -9.87 31.16
CA PRO A 28 -2.32 -9.38 29.80
C PRO A 28 -3.78 -9.53 29.39
N GLN A 29 -4.35 -8.49 28.77
CA GLN A 29 -5.69 -8.55 28.20
C GLN A 29 -5.76 -9.54 27.02
N PHE A 30 -4.66 -9.65 26.27
CA PHE A 30 -4.55 -10.48 25.07
C PHE A 30 -3.35 -11.44 25.19
N PRO A 31 -3.44 -12.50 26.01
CA PRO A 31 -2.33 -13.43 26.22
C PRO A 31 -1.91 -14.17 24.93
N SER A 32 -2.83 -14.40 24.00
CA SER A 32 -2.54 -15.01 22.69
C SER A 32 -1.58 -14.16 21.85
N SER A 33 -1.56 -12.84 22.02
CA SER A 33 -0.59 -11.97 21.35
C SER A 33 0.84 -12.18 21.87
N LEU A 34 1.02 -12.42 23.17
CA LEU A 34 2.33 -12.79 23.73
C LEU A 34 2.80 -14.15 23.22
N GLN A 35 1.88 -15.12 23.14
CA GLN A 35 2.17 -16.43 22.56
C GLN A 35 2.59 -16.31 21.10
N TRP A 36 1.85 -15.52 20.29
CA TRP A 36 2.21 -15.26 18.90
C TRP A 36 3.61 -14.68 18.77
N ILE A 37 3.96 -13.66 19.59
CA ILE A 37 5.31 -13.08 19.60
C ILE A 37 6.36 -14.15 19.91
N ALA A 38 6.11 -15.00 20.91
CA ALA A 38 7.04 -16.05 21.27
C ALA A 38 7.23 -17.06 20.12
N GLU A 39 6.17 -17.43 19.41
CA GLU A 39 6.21 -18.44 18.35
C GLU A 39 6.82 -17.93 17.03
N ASN A 40 6.84 -16.62 16.80
CA ASN A 40 7.22 -16.00 15.52
C ASN A 40 8.57 -15.23 15.56
N GLN A 41 9.47 -15.56 16.48
CA GLN A 41 10.84 -15.04 16.45
C GLN A 41 11.63 -15.70 15.32
N LEU A 42 12.32 -14.90 14.50
CA LEU A 42 13.19 -15.39 13.43
C LEU A 42 14.45 -16.06 14.00
N SER A 43 15.13 -16.84 13.16
CA SER A 43 16.31 -17.61 13.56
C SER A 43 17.49 -16.76 14.02
N ASP A 44 17.60 -15.53 13.52
CA ASP A 44 18.62 -14.53 13.90
C ASP A 44 18.28 -13.77 15.21
N GLY A 45 17.15 -14.10 15.85
CA GLY A 45 16.69 -13.46 17.07
C GLY A 45 15.81 -12.22 16.85
N SER A 46 15.65 -11.77 15.60
CA SER A 46 14.79 -10.63 15.26
C SER A 46 13.32 -11.01 15.08
N TRP A 47 12.48 -10.00 14.91
CA TRP A 47 11.13 -10.11 14.34
C TRP A 47 11.01 -9.16 13.14
N GLY A 48 10.19 -9.50 12.15
CA GLY A 48 9.95 -8.69 10.95
C GLY A 48 9.57 -9.54 9.74
N ASP A 49 9.70 -8.99 8.52
CA ASP A 49 9.50 -9.77 7.29
C ASP A 49 10.58 -10.86 7.16
N GLU A 50 10.17 -12.12 6.99
CA GLU A 50 11.05 -13.29 6.92
C GLU A 50 11.90 -13.30 5.63
N HIS A 51 11.37 -12.76 4.54
CA HIS A 51 11.93 -12.89 3.20
C HIS A 51 12.68 -11.64 2.73
N PHE A 52 12.50 -10.51 3.41
CA PHE A 52 13.15 -9.24 3.08
C PHE A 52 13.78 -8.62 4.33
N PHE A 53 15.09 -8.37 4.28
CA PHE A 53 15.79 -7.69 5.37
C PHE A 53 15.78 -6.18 5.12
N LEU A 54 15.18 -5.43 6.04
CA LEU A 54 15.29 -3.98 6.12
C LEU A 54 15.61 -3.59 7.56
N ALA A 55 16.68 -2.80 7.77
CA ALA A 55 17.12 -2.44 9.11
C ALA A 55 16.02 -1.73 9.93
N TYR A 56 15.30 -0.79 9.31
CA TYR A 56 14.16 -0.10 9.92
C TYR A 56 13.07 -1.07 10.39
N ASP A 57 12.69 -2.03 9.54
CA ASP A 57 11.68 -3.05 9.88
C ASP A 57 12.14 -3.97 11.00
N ARG A 58 13.33 -4.56 10.88
CA ARG A 58 13.82 -5.53 11.86
C ARG A 58 13.99 -4.90 13.23
N LEU A 59 14.53 -3.69 13.30
CA LEU A 59 14.80 -3.03 14.58
C LEU A 59 13.51 -2.59 15.27
N VAL A 60 12.54 -2.02 14.55
CA VAL A 60 11.28 -1.55 15.16
C VAL A 60 10.42 -2.72 15.66
N ASN A 61 10.34 -3.81 14.89
CA ASN A 61 9.65 -5.03 15.32
C ASN A 61 10.33 -5.68 16.52
N THR A 62 11.65 -5.85 16.45
CA THR A 62 12.40 -6.57 17.51
C THR A 62 12.34 -5.83 18.84
N ILE A 63 12.52 -4.51 18.86
CA ILE A 63 12.44 -3.76 20.11
C ILE A 63 11.03 -3.75 20.71
N ALA A 64 9.98 -3.69 19.87
CA ALA A 64 8.60 -3.80 20.34
C ALA A 64 8.34 -5.15 21.01
N CYS A 65 8.73 -6.26 20.36
CA CYS A 65 8.59 -7.60 20.91
C CYS A 65 9.38 -7.79 22.21
N VAL A 66 10.62 -7.31 22.28
CA VAL A 66 11.46 -7.34 23.50
C VAL A 66 10.79 -6.57 24.64
N VAL A 67 10.26 -5.38 24.37
CA VAL A 67 9.52 -4.57 25.35
C VAL A 67 8.26 -5.29 25.84
N ALA A 68 7.50 -5.93 24.95
CA ALA A 68 6.32 -6.71 25.30
C ALA A 68 6.67 -7.90 26.20
N LEU A 69 7.64 -8.72 25.81
CA LEU A 69 8.09 -9.88 26.59
C LEU A 69 8.63 -9.47 27.97
N ARG A 70 9.42 -8.39 28.02
CA ARG A 70 9.97 -7.86 29.28
C ARG A 70 8.88 -7.36 30.22
N SER A 71 7.86 -6.68 29.69
CA SER A 71 6.77 -6.12 30.51
C SER A 71 6.01 -7.18 31.30
N TRP A 72 6.02 -8.43 30.85
CA TRP A 72 5.38 -9.57 31.50
C TRP A 72 6.37 -10.58 32.11
N ASN A 73 7.68 -10.32 32.01
CA ASN A 73 8.75 -11.24 32.43
C ASN A 73 8.63 -12.65 31.83
N LEU A 74 8.25 -12.75 30.54
CA LEU A 74 8.09 -14.01 29.83
C LEU A 74 9.22 -14.24 28.81
N HIS A 75 9.49 -15.52 28.51
CA HIS A 75 10.38 -15.95 27.43
C HIS A 75 11.79 -15.30 27.43
N SER A 76 12.50 -15.35 28.56
CA SER A 76 13.82 -14.71 28.75
C SER A 76 14.82 -14.99 27.62
N GLN A 77 14.94 -16.24 27.17
CA GLN A 77 15.85 -16.62 26.08
C GLN A 77 15.53 -15.90 24.74
N LYS A 78 14.24 -15.68 24.45
CA LYS A 78 13.83 -14.96 23.23
C LYS A 78 14.16 -13.48 23.36
N MET A 79 13.96 -12.92 24.55
CA MET A 79 14.32 -11.54 24.87
C MET A 79 15.83 -11.31 24.71
N GLU A 80 16.68 -12.18 25.26
CA GLU A 80 18.14 -12.11 25.13
C GLU A 80 18.62 -12.13 23.67
N LYS A 81 18.03 -13.02 22.85
CA LYS A 81 18.31 -13.06 21.40
C LYS A 81 17.90 -11.77 20.71
N GLY A 82 16.72 -11.22 21.03
CA GLY A 82 16.26 -9.95 20.46
C GLY A 82 17.14 -8.76 20.84
N ILE A 83 17.56 -8.68 22.11
CA ILE A 83 18.49 -7.65 22.59
C ILE A 83 19.84 -7.76 21.86
N THR A 84 20.36 -8.99 21.74
CA THR A 84 21.60 -9.27 21.00
C THR A 84 21.50 -8.81 19.55
N PHE A 85 20.40 -9.16 18.86
CA PHE A 85 20.15 -8.71 17.49
C PHE A 85 20.16 -7.18 17.38
N ILE A 86 19.45 -6.47 18.27
CA ILE A 86 19.41 -4.99 18.26
C ILE A 86 20.82 -4.41 18.43
N LYS A 87 21.57 -4.92 19.42
CA LYS A 87 22.95 -4.47 19.70
C LYS A 87 23.87 -4.64 18.48
N GLU A 88 23.76 -5.77 17.80
CA GLU A 88 24.58 -6.09 16.63
C GLU A 88 24.14 -5.34 15.37
N ASN A 89 22.87 -4.95 15.24
CA ASN A 89 22.33 -4.45 13.97
C ASN A 89 21.95 -2.97 13.96
N ILE A 90 21.92 -2.26 15.10
CA ILE A 90 21.49 -0.85 15.14
C ILE A 90 22.33 0.05 14.22
N HIS A 91 23.62 -0.26 14.06
CA HIS A 91 24.55 0.53 13.26
C HIS A 91 24.18 0.51 11.76
N LYS A 92 23.42 -0.50 11.31
CA LYS A 92 22.95 -0.59 9.92
C LYS A 92 21.96 0.52 9.54
N LEU A 93 21.37 1.22 10.52
CA LEU A 93 20.55 2.40 10.28
C LEU A 93 21.35 3.56 9.66
N VAL A 94 22.67 3.63 9.89
CA VAL A 94 23.53 4.69 9.35
C VAL A 94 23.61 4.65 7.82
N THR A 95 23.55 3.45 7.25
CA THR A 95 23.68 3.22 5.80
C THR A 95 22.35 2.85 5.14
N ALA A 96 21.25 2.86 5.90
CA ALA A 96 19.94 2.50 5.37
C ALA A 96 19.34 3.69 4.59
N GLU A 97 18.81 3.41 3.41
CA GLU A 97 18.12 4.41 2.58
C GLU A 97 16.91 4.99 3.32
N GLU A 98 16.88 6.31 3.47
CA GLU A 98 15.84 7.03 4.24
C GLU A 98 14.45 6.86 3.63
N GLU A 99 14.36 6.72 2.31
CA GLU A 99 13.12 6.47 1.59
C GLU A 99 12.43 5.17 2.02
N ASN A 100 13.22 4.15 2.37
CA ASN A 100 12.74 2.85 2.85
C ASN A 100 12.37 2.86 4.34
N MET A 101 12.55 3.97 5.06
CA MET A 101 12.20 4.07 6.47
C MET A 101 10.72 3.74 6.73
N THR A 102 10.41 2.90 7.72
CA THR A 102 9.01 2.54 7.98
C THR A 102 8.17 3.74 8.45
N CYS A 103 6.85 3.67 8.27
CA CYS A 103 5.92 4.74 8.61
C CYS A 103 6.06 5.15 10.07
N GLY A 104 6.41 6.42 10.30
CA GLY A 104 6.52 6.97 11.65
C GLY A 104 7.71 6.44 12.45
N PHE A 105 8.70 5.79 11.84
CA PHE A 105 9.87 5.22 12.53
C PHE A 105 10.54 6.22 13.48
N GLU A 106 10.77 7.46 13.02
CA GLU A 106 11.35 8.55 13.82
C GLU A 106 10.54 8.90 15.08
N ILE A 107 9.24 8.60 15.07
CA ILE A 107 8.33 8.86 16.19
C ILE A 107 8.30 7.65 17.11
N VAL A 108 8.08 6.46 16.55
CA VAL A 108 7.80 5.26 17.35
C VAL A 108 9.05 4.55 17.86
N PHE A 109 10.16 4.59 17.13
CA PHE A 109 11.40 3.89 17.52
C PHE A 109 12.06 4.54 18.74
N PRO A 110 12.20 5.88 18.83
CA PRO A 110 12.65 6.54 20.06
C PRO A 110 11.74 6.25 21.25
N ALA A 111 10.42 6.28 21.08
CA ALA A 111 9.49 6.00 22.17
C ALA A 111 9.65 4.56 22.72
N LEU A 112 9.91 3.58 21.85
CA LEU A 112 10.22 2.21 22.26
C LEU A 112 11.57 2.08 22.96
N LEU A 113 12.59 2.84 22.52
CA LEU A 113 13.89 2.90 23.21
C LEU A 113 13.74 3.49 24.63
N GLU A 114 12.98 4.58 24.78
CA GLU A 114 12.68 5.17 26.09
C GLU A 114 11.96 4.14 26.98
N ARG A 115 10.97 3.42 26.44
CA ARG A 115 10.24 2.38 27.17
C ARG A 115 11.13 1.21 27.57
N ALA A 116 11.99 0.73 26.67
CA ALA A 116 12.95 -0.33 26.96
C ALA A 116 13.93 0.07 28.07
N ARG A 117 14.44 1.31 28.03
CA ARG A 117 15.29 1.88 29.07
C ARG A 117 14.59 1.92 30.43
N ASN A 118 13.32 2.36 30.45
CA ASN A 118 12.51 2.42 31.68
C ASN A 118 12.19 1.04 32.27
N LEU A 119 12.17 -0.01 31.44
CA LEU A 119 12.00 -1.41 31.86
C LEU A 119 13.31 -2.09 32.32
N GLY A 120 14.42 -1.34 32.34
CA GLY A 120 15.74 -1.84 32.72
C GLY A 120 16.29 -2.87 31.73
N ILE A 121 15.96 -2.75 30.44
CA ILE A 121 16.56 -3.59 29.40
C ILE A 121 17.96 -3.04 29.12
N ASN A 122 18.97 -3.79 29.56
CA ASN A 122 20.37 -3.43 29.36
C ASN A 122 20.87 -3.90 27.98
N ASP A 123 22.13 -3.60 27.64
CA ASP A 123 22.81 -4.02 26.40
C ASP A 123 22.30 -3.45 25.07
N ILE A 124 21.19 -2.71 25.06
CA ILE A 124 20.80 -1.89 23.91
C ILE A 124 21.70 -0.62 23.87
N PRO A 125 22.29 -0.29 22.71
CA PRO A 125 23.15 0.88 22.54
C PRO A 125 22.34 2.18 22.43
N TYR A 126 21.68 2.59 23.51
CA TYR A 126 20.77 3.74 23.54
C TYR A 126 21.43 5.09 23.18
N ASP A 127 22.75 5.21 23.39
CA ASP A 127 23.50 6.46 23.18
C ASP A 127 24.33 6.45 21.89
N ALA A 128 24.09 5.48 21.00
CA ALA A 128 24.72 5.41 19.70
C ALA A 128 24.45 6.69 18.88
N PRO A 129 25.41 7.19 18.08
CA PRO A 129 25.23 8.40 17.28
C PRO A 129 23.96 8.39 16.42
N VAL A 130 23.70 7.29 15.71
CA VAL A 130 22.51 7.13 14.87
C VAL A 130 21.20 7.24 15.66
N VAL A 131 21.19 6.78 16.92
CA VAL A 131 20.02 6.93 17.78
C VAL A 131 19.79 8.41 18.07
N LYS A 132 20.82 9.15 18.47
CA LYS A 132 20.73 10.59 18.74
C LYS A 132 20.25 11.39 17.53
N GLU A 133 20.68 11.01 16.33
CA GLU A 133 20.22 11.61 15.07
C GLU A 133 18.71 11.40 14.86
N ILE A 134 18.20 10.19 15.12
CA ILE A 134 16.76 9.90 15.03
C ILE A 134 15.95 10.74 16.05
N TYR A 135 16.45 10.89 17.29
CA TYR A 135 15.82 11.79 18.27
C TYR A 135 15.79 13.25 17.78
N ALA A 136 16.88 13.73 17.18
CA ALA A 136 16.95 15.08 16.64
C ALA A 136 15.97 15.28 15.47
N ALA A 137 15.86 14.30 14.58
CA ALA A 137 14.92 14.30 13.46
C ALA A 137 13.45 14.33 13.95
N ARG A 138 13.11 13.47 14.94
CA ARG A 138 11.82 13.49 15.63
C ARG A 138 11.48 14.88 16.17
N ASP A 139 12.39 15.47 16.95
CA ASP A 139 12.15 16.74 17.62
C ASP A 139 12.00 17.88 16.60
N GLN A 140 12.74 17.84 15.49
CA GLN A 140 12.58 18.78 14.37
C GLN A 140 11.22 18.63 13.68
N LYS A 141 10.77 17.39 13.45
CA LYS A 141 9.47 17.09 12.85
C LYS A 141 8.33 17.57 13.74
N MET A 142 8.40 17.28 15.04
CA MET A 142 7.39 17.68 16.02
C MET A 142 7.28 19.21 16.18
N LYS A 143 8.37 19.97 16.00
CA LYS A 143 8.32 21.44 16.00
C LYS A 143 7.51 22.04 14.84
N ARG A 144 7.38 21.32 13.72
CA ARG A 144 6.64 21.77 12.53
C ARG A 144 5.15 21.46 12.60
N ILE A 145 4.74 20.55 13.48
CA ILE A 145 3.35 20.11 13.61
C ILE A 145 2.64 21.03 14.61
N PRO A 146 1.57 21.76 14.21
CA PRO A 146 0.79 22.53 15.16
C PRO A 146 0.18 21.60 16.22
N LYS A 147 0.44 21.86 17.50
CA LYS A 147 0.02 20.98 18.62
C LYS A 147 -1.49 20.74 18.66
N ASP A 148 -2.28 21.75 18.31
CA ASP A 148 -3.74 21.64 18.30
C ASP A 148 -4.25 20.77 17.13
N LEU A 149 -3.52 20.71 16.01
CA LEU A 149 -3.97 20.03 14.79
C LEU A 149 -4.22 18.53 15.03
N ILE A 150 -3.34 17.88 15.81
CA ILE A 150 -3.44 16.46 16.18
C ILE A 150 -4.77 16.15 16.87
N HIS A 151 -5.35 17.13 17.56
CA HIS A 151 -6.53 16.97 18.41
C HIS A 151 -7.83 17.46 17.76
N THR A 152 -7.75 18.18 16.64
CA THR A 152 -8.92 18.84 16.02
C THR A 152 -9.39 18.17 14.76
N VAL A 153 -8.49 17.60 13.95
CA VAL A 153 -8.82 16.98 12.68
C VAL A 153 -8.07 15.66 12.50
N PRO A 154 -8.63 14.68 11.78
CA PRO A 154 -7.88 13.48 11.41
C PRO A 154 -6.63 13.83 10.62
N THR A 155 -5.48 13.33 11.07
CA THR A 155 -4.20 13.43 10.37
C THR A 155 -3.49 12.08 10.41
N THR A 156 -2.45 11.93 9.59
CA THR A 156 -1.60 10.72 9.59
C THR A 156 -0.98 10.42 10.95
N LEU A 157 -0.89 11.40 11.87
CA LEU A 157 -0.39 11.20 13.23
C LEU A 157 -1.30 10.35 14.11
N LEU A 158 -2.62 10.29 13.80
CA LEU A 158 -3.52 9.33 14.45
C LEU A 158 -3.09 7.88 14.18
N PHE A 159 -2.35 7.66 13.09
CA PHE A 159 -1.79 6.35 12.80
C PHE A 159 -0.62 6.01 13.73
N SER A 160 -0.01 6.94 14.46
CA SER A 160 1.20 6.69 15.27
C SER A 160 1.16 7.33 16.66
N LEU A 161 -0.01 7.32 17.32
CA LEU A 161 -0.18 7.94 18.65
C LEU A 161 0.75 7.35 19.71
N GLU A 162 1.10 6.08 19.58
CA GLU A 162 1.94 5.31 20.52
C GLU A 162 3.38 5.82 20.65
N GLY A 163 3.83 6.67 19.73
CA GLY A 163 5.13 7.35 19.83
C GLY A 163 5.03 8.83 20.19
N LEU A 164 3.83 9.34 20.46
CA LEU A 164 3.59 10.74 20.83
C LEU A 164 3.41 10.89 22.34
N GLN A 165 3.63 12.12 22.82
CA GLN A 165 3.51 12.48 24.24
C GLN A 165 2.58 13.68 24.41
N ASN A 166 2.06 13.87 25.63
CA ASN A 166 1.21 15.02 26.01
C ASN A 166 -0.08 15.13 25.19
N LEU A 167 -0.79 14.02 25.03
CA LEU A 167 -2.02 13.93 24.25
C LEU A 167 -3.27 14.27 25.09
N ASP A 168 -4.20 15.02 24.50
CA ASP A 168 -5.55 15.25 25.05
C ASP A 168 -6.50 14.16 24.56
N TRP A 169 -6.60 13.08 25.34
CA TRP A 169 -7.45 11.93 25.03
C TRP A 169 -8.93 12.28 24.88
N LYS A 170 -9.44 13.29 25.59
CA LYS A 170 -10.84 13.71 25.48
C LYS A 170 -11.14 14.25 24.08
N LYS A 171 -10.19 14.94 23.46
CA LYS A 171 -10.30 15.40 22.07
C LYS A 171 -10.05 14.26 21.09
N LEU A 172 -8.99 13.47 21.30
CA LEU A 172 -8.64 12.36 20.42
C LEU A 172 -9.74 11.31 20.29
N LEU A 173 -10.42 10.94 21.36
CA LEU A 173 -11.53 9.97 21.32
C LEU A 173 -12.67 10.39 20.38
N ARG A 174 -12.79 11.68 20.05
CA ARG A 174 -13.78 12.20 19.07
C ARG A 174 -13.35 11.99 17.62
N LEU A 175 -12.08 11.67 17.38
CA LEU A 175 -11.49 11.41 16.06
C LEU A 175 -11.39 9.93 15.74
N LYS A 176 -11.90 9.04 16.61
CA LYS A 176 -11.97 7.60 16.33
C LYS A 176 -12.86 7.33 15.13
N THR A 177 -12.53 6.27 14.40
CA THR A 177 -13.41 5.73 13.37
C THR A 177 -14.69 5.16 14.02
N PRO A 178 -15.78 4.99 13.25
CA PRO A 178 -16.95 4.25 13.69
C PRO A 178 -16.66 2.80 14.14
N LEU A 179 -15.53 2.23 13.73
CA LEU A 179 -15.09 0.89 14.13
C LEU A 179 -14.34 0.88 15.47
N GLY A 180 -14.10 2.04 16.08
CA GLY A 180 -13.45 2.14 17.39
C GLY A 180 -11.93 2.30 17.35
N SER A 181 -11.34 2.37 16.16
CA SER A 181 -9.91 2.51 15.95
C SER A 181 -9.47 3.96 15.76
N PHE A 182 -8.17 4.21 15.93
CA PHE A 182 -7.51 5.42 15.46
C PHE A 182 -6.96 5.19 14.06
N LEU A 183 -7.61 5.81 13.06
CA LEU A 183 -7.49 5.42 11.64
C LEU A 183 -7.64 3.90 11.51
N THR A 184 -6.70 3.22 10.89
CA THR A 184 -6.70 1.76 10.74
C THR A 184 -5.64 1.09 11.61
N SER A 185 -4.98 1.79 12.55
CA SER A 185 -3.82 1.24 13.26
C SER A 185 -4.19 0.44 14.50
N PRO A 186 -3.74 -0.82 14.62
CA PRO A 186 -3.85 -1.58 15.86
C PRO A 186 -2.95 -1.06 16.99
N SER A 187 -1.67 -0.76 16.76
CA SER A 187 -0.81 -0.24 17.85
C SER A 187 -1.27 1.11 18.41
N SER A 188 -1.72 2.04 17.55
CA SER A 188 -2.23 3.34 17.99
C SER A 188 -3.50 3.16 18.85
N THR A 189 -4.36 2.22 18.45
CA THR A 189 -5.58 1.89 19.19
C THR A 189 -5.28 1.15 20.50
N ALA A 190 -4.27 0.28 20.53
CA ALA A 190 -3.79 -0.38 21.74
C ALA A 190 -3.24 0.64 22.75
N PHE A 191 -2.48 1.63 22.27
CA PHE A 191 -2.04 2.74 23.10
C PHE A 191 -3.20 3.55 23.66
N ALA A 192 -4.18 3.91 22.83
CA ALA A 192 -5.37 4.59 23.29
C ALA A 192 -6.16 3.80 24.33
N LEU A 193 -6.29 2.48 24.17
CA LEU A 193 -6.96 1.63 25.15
C LEU A 193 -6.23 1.62 26.50
N MET A 194 -4.89 1.55 26.50
CA MET A 194 -4.10 1.62 27.74
C MET A 194 -4.34 2.93 28.51
N GLU A 195 -4.52 4.03 27.79
CA GLU A 195 -4.66 5.37 28.38
C GLU A 195 -6.10 5.71 28.78
N THR A 196 -7.09 5.14 28.10
CA THR A 196 -8.50 5.57 28.22
C THR A 196 -9.46 4.50 28.71
N LYS A 197 -9.08 3.21 28.60
CA LYS A 197 -9.96 2.06 28.83
C LYS A 197 -11.24 2.09 27.98
N ASP A 198 -11.18 2.69 26.79
CA ASP A 198 -12.34 2.84 25.92
C ASP A 198 -12.83 1.51 25.34
N ASP A 199 -14.11 1.21 25.55
CA ASP A 199 -14.74 -0.04 25.10
C ASP A 199 -14.68 -0.27 23.58
N ASN A 200 -14.74 0.79 22.77
CA ASN A 200 -14.71 0.62 21.31
C ASN A 200 -13.29 0.29 20.84
N CYS A 201 -12.27 0.89 21.45
CA CYS A 201 -10.88 0.47 21.23
C CYS A 201 -10.67 -0.99 21.64
N PHE A 202 -11.23 -1.41 22.77
CA PHE A 202 -11.17 -2.81 23.20
C PHE A 202 -11.83 -3.75 22.18
N ARG A 203 -13.09 -3.48 21.77
CA ARG A 203 -13.81 -4.32 20.81
C ARG A 203 -13.07 -4.46 19.48
N TYR A 204 -12.49 -3.37 18.99
CA TYR A 204 -11.69 -3.38 17.77
C TYR A 204 -10.46 -4.31 17.89
N LEU A 205 -9.71 -4.22 18.99
CA LEU A 205 -8.52 -5.06 19.18
C LEU A 205 -8.89 -6.53 19.46
N ASP A 206 -9.96 -6.78 20.20
CA ASP A 206 -10.47 -8.11 20.46
C ASP A 206 -10.89 -8.82 19.16
N ASP A 207 -11.55 -8.11 18.24
CA ASP A 207 -11.89 -8.63 16.92
C ASP A 207 -10.64 -8.98 16.08
N ILE A 208 -9.62 -8.13 16.09
CA ILE A 208 -8.34 -8.41 15.43
C ILE A 208 -7.68 -9.66 16.00
N VAL A 209 -7.53 -9.72 17.32
CA VAL A 209 -6.84 -10.83 17.99
C VAL A 209 -7.57 -12.16 17.72
N LYS A 210 -8.91 -12.16 17.70
CA LYS A 210 -9.72 -13.32 17.32
C LYS A 210 -9.56 -13.69 15.85
N THR A 211 -9.56 -12.70 14.95
CA THR A 211 -9.44 -12.92 13.51
C THR A 211 -8.07 -13.45 13.10
N PHE A 212 -7.01 -13.03 13.78
CA PHE A 212 -5.62 -13.32 13.45
C PHE A 212 -4.91 -14.22 14.46
N ASN A 213 -5.68 -14.95 15.29
CA ASN A 213 -5.19 -15.95 16.24
C ASN A 213 -4.02 -15.44 17.11
N GLY A 214 -4.19 -14.29 17.75
CA GLY A 214 -3.17 -13.67 18.59
C GLY A 214 -2.34 -12.58 17.90
N GLY A 215 -2.05 -12.73 16.61
CA GLY A 215 -1.33 -11.71 15.85
C GLY A 215 -2.21 -10.51 15.47
N ALA A 216 -1.59 -9.50 14.88
CA ALA A 216 -2.28 -8.37 14.27
C ALA A 216 -1.54 -7.87 13.03
N PRO A 217 -2.25 -7.39 12.00
CA PRO A 217 -1.62 -6.67 10.88
C PRO A 217 -1.17 -5.27 11.31
N HIS A 218 -0.46 -4.55 10.44
CA HIS A 218 -0.10 -3.15 10.70
C HIS A 218 -1.28 -2.17 10.53
N SER A 219 -2.29 -2.58 9.77
CA SER A 219 -3.48 -1.80 9.42
C SER A 219 -4.69 -2.73 9.28
N TYR A 220 -5.81 -2.39 9.92
CA TYR A 220 -7.07 -3.13 9.85
C TYR A 220 -8.32 -2.25 10.09
N PRO A 221 -9.46 -2.53 9.46
CA PRO A 221 -9.52 -3.25 8.19
C PRO A 221 -8.69 -2.51 7.12
N ALA A 222 -8.44 -3.19 6.01
CA ALA A 222 -7.86 -2.58 4.82
C ALA A 222 -8.59 -3.20 3.63
N ASP A 223 -9.89 -2.93 3.52
CA ASP A 223 -10.79 -3.64 2.62
C ASP A 223 -10.91 -2.98 1.24
N LEU A 224 -10.77 -1.66 1.14
CA LEU A 224 -10.85 -0.92 -0.12
C LEU A 224 -9.57 -1.06 -0.94
N PHE A 225 -8.42 -0.90 -0.31
CA PHE A 225 -7.11 -1.01 -0.94
C PHE A 225 -6.94 -2.33 -1.74
N PRO A 226 -7.02 -3.54 -1.14
CA PRO A 226 -6.75 -4.77 -1.87
C PRO A 226 -7.82 -5.10 -2.91
N ARG A 227 -9.03 -4.56 -2.77
CA ARG A 227 -10.09 -4.66 -3.79
C ARG A 227 -9.70 -3.87 -5.03
N LEU A 228 -9.34 -2.61 -4.85
CA LEU A 228 -8.93 -1.71 -5.92
C LEU A 228 -7.70 -2.24 -6.66
N TRP A 229 -6.67 -2.64 -5.91
CA TRP A 229 -5.45 -3.18 -6.50
C TRP A 229 -5.69 -4.51 -7.21
N ALA A 230 -6.55 -5.40 -6.69
CA ALA A 230 -6.85 -6.63 -7.41
C ALA A 230 -7.52 -6.38 -8.76
N VAL A 231 -8.47 -5.45 -8.83
CA VAL A 231 -9.09 -5.07 -10.11
C VAL A 231 -8.04 -4.50 -11.06
N ASP A 232 -7.20 -3.57 -10.60
CA ASP A 232 -6.11 -2.99 -11.41
C ASP A 232 -5.16 -4.06 -11.94
N ARG A 233 -4.67 -4.96 -11.07
CA ARG A 233 -3.76 -6.04 -11.44
C ARG A 233 -4.40 -7.00 -12.45
N LEU A 234 -5.66 -7.41 -12.24
CA LEU A 234 -6.37 -8.28 -13.19
C LEU A 234 -6.55 -7.63 -14.57
N GLN A 235 -6.84 -6.33 -14.62
CA GLN A 235 -6.97 -5.59 -15.86
C GLN A 235 -5.63 -5.47 -16.59
N ARG A 236 -4.58 -5.04 -15.89
CA ARG A 236 -3.25 -4.83 -16.46
C ARG A 236 -2.56 -6.13 -16.85
N LEU A 237 -2.85 -7.24 -16.18
CA LEU A 237 -2.40 -8.57 -16.61
C LEU A 237 -3.19 -9.09 -17.83
N GLY A 238 -4.25 -8.41 -18.25
CA GLY A 238 -5.07 -8.79 -19.41
C GLY A 238 -5.93 -10.03 -19.17
N ILE A 239 -6.32 -10.29 -17.91
CA ILE A 239 -7.12 -11.45 -17.49
C ILE A 239 -8.47 -11.08 -16.85
N SER A 240 -8.77 -9.79 -16.67
CA SER A 240 -10.00 -9.27 -16.05
C SER A 240 -11.31 -9.83 -16.64
N ARG A 241 -11.37 -10.12 -17.94
CA ARG A 241 -12.56 -10.69 -18.61
C ARG A 241 -13.06 -12.02 -18.02
N PHE A 242 -12.20 -12.75 -17.31
CA PHE A 242 -12.60 -14.01 -16.65
C PHE A 242 -13.28 -13.76 -15.29
N PHE A 243 -13.28 -12.51 -14.83
CA PHE A 243 -13.71 -12.11 -13.50
C PHE A 243 -14.71 -10.95 -13.55
N GLU A 244 -15.44 -10.78 -14.66
CA GLU A 244 -16.32 -9.61 -14.88
C GLU A 244 -17.37 -9.44 -13.77
N SER A 245 -18.01 -10.53 -13.33
CA SER A 245 -19.00 -10.44 -12.25
C SER A 245 -18.32 -10.09 -10.92
N GLN A 246 -17.16 -10.69 -10.62
CA GLN A 246 -16.41 -10.42 -9.39
C GLN A 246 -15.88 -8.98 -9.36
N ILE A 247 -15.41 -8.46 -10.49
CA ILE A 247 -14.97 -7.07 -10.62
C ILE A 247 -16.15 -6.12 -10.40
N THR A 248 -17.32 -6.43 -10.97
CA THR A 248 -18.55 -5.64 -10.76
C THR A 248 -18.95 -5.62 -9.28
N ASP A 249 -18.92 -6.78 -8.61
CA ASP A 249 -19.22 -6.87 -7.17
C ASP A 249 -18.21 -6.09 -6.31
N ILE A 250 -16.93 -6.18 -6.67
CA ILE A 250 -15.84 -5.45 -5.99
C ILE A 250 -16.03 -3.93 -6.14
N LEU A 251 -16.25 -3.43 -7.35
CA LEU A 251 -16.42 -2.00 -7.59
C LEU A 251 -17.72 -1.47 -7.00
N SER A 252 -18.79 -2.27 -6.99
CA SER A 252 -20.03 -1.95 -6.27
C SER A 252 -19.81 -1.88 -4.75
N TYR A 253 -18.89 -2.68 -4.20
CA TYR A 253 -18.47 -2.55 -2.81
C TYR A 253 -17.71 -1.24 -2.57
N VAL A 254 -16.70 -0.95 -3.39
CA VAL A 254 -15.94 0.31 -3.27
C VAL A 254 -16.86 1.52 -3.39
N TYR A 255 -17.77 1.54 -4.36
CA TYR A 255 -18.68 2.66 -4.60
C TYR A 255 -19.60 2.94 -3.41
N ARG A 256 -20.01 1.92 -2.65
CA ARG A 256 -20.81 2.10 -1.43
C ARG A 256 -20.09 2.92 -0.35
N PHE A 257 -18.76 2.96 -0.38
CA PHE A 257 -17.93 3.71 0.56
C PHE A 257 -17.20 4.88 -0.09
N TRP A 258 -17.49 5.17 -1.35
CA TRP A 258 -16.97 6.34 -2.04
C TRP A 258 -17.57 7.61 -1.45
N THR A 259 -16.76 8.65 -1.25
CA THR A 259 -17.20 9.95 -0.75
C THR A 259 -16.72 11.07 -1.66
N ASP A 260 -17.33 12.25 -1.55
CA ASP A 260 -16.86 13.45 -2.26
C ASP A 260 -15.51 13.96 -1.74
N GLU A 261 -15.11 13.52 -0.54
CA GLU A 261 -13.78 13.72 0.06
C GLU A 261 -12.86 12.52 -0.21
N GLY A 262 -13.19 11.62 -1.13
CA GLY A 262 -12.35 10.49 -1.51
C GLY A 262 -12.41 9.34 -0.51
N ILE A 263 -11.40 8.48 -0.58
CA ILE A 263 -11.33 7.25 0.20
C ILE A 263 -9.90 7.01 0.70
N PHE A 264 -9.80 6.11 1.67
CA PHE A 264 -8.54 5.58 2.17
C PHE A 264 -8.51 4.06 1.96
N SER A 265 -7.47 3.40 2.46
CA SER A 265 -7.33 1.94 2.38
C SER A 265 -8.49 1.14 2.98
N ALA A 266 -9.34 1.76 3.80
CA ALA A 266 -10.43 1.11 4.53
C ALA A 266 -11.75 1.91 4.53
N ARG A 267 -12.87 1.20 4.64
CA ARG A 267 -14.19 1.81 4.88
C ARG A 267 -14.22 2.60 6.20
N TYR A 268 -15.05 3.64 6.24
CA TYR A 268 -15.29 4.45 7.44
C TYR A 268 -14.03 5.06 8.08
N SER A 269 -12.98 5.29 7.29
CA SER A 269 -11.71 5.85 7.76
C SER A 269 -11.85 7.26 8.32
N GLY A 270 -12.82 8.06 7.83
CA GLY A 270 -12.90 9.50 8.12
C GLY A 270 -11.64 10.27 7.68
N PHE A 271 -10.91 9.70 6.73
CA PHE A 271 -9.63 10.14 6.21
C PHE A 271 -9.48 9.62 4.78
N CYS A 272 -8.59 10.21 4.00
CA CYS A 272 -8.37 9.85 2.61
C CYS A 272 -6.91 10.06 2.20
N ASP A 273 -6.51 9.36 1.15
CA ASP A 273 -5.23 9.53 0.49
C ASP A 273 -5.41 9.58 -1.03
N ILE A 274 -4.46 10.20 -1.71
CA ILE A 274 -4.54 10.40 -3.15
C ILE A 274 -4.37 9.09 -3.93
N ASP A 275 -3.76 8.06 -3.35
CA ASP A 275 -3.46 6.80 -4.03
C ASP A 275 -4.74 5.97 -4.20
N ASP A 276 -5.38 5.61 -3.08
CA ASP A 276 -6.67 4.92 -3.04
C ASP A 276 -7.75 5.73 -3.76
N THR A 277 -7.77 7.06 -3.56
CA THR A 277 -8.74 7.94 -4.24
C THR A 277 -8.53 7.96 -5.75
N SER A 278 -7.29 8.07 -6.24
CA SER A 278 -7.01 8.07 -7.69
C SER A 278 -7.32 6.72 -8.32
N MET A 279 -6.96 5.63 -7.64
CA MET A 279 -7.26 4.27 -8.07
C MET A 279 -8.77 4.03 -8.15
N GLY A 280 -9.50 4.39 -7.10
CA GLY A 280 -10.95 4.31 -7.03
C GLY A 280 -11.63 5.16 -8.09
N PHE A 281 -11.27 6.44 -8.21
CA PHE A 281 -11.82 7.35 -9.21
C PHE A 281 -11.71 6.77 -10.62
N ARG A 282 -10.51 6.33 -11.01
CA ARG A 282 -10.25 5.79 -12.35
C ARG A 282 -11.05 4.53 -12.61
N LEU A 283 -11.01 3.57 -11.70
CA LEU A 283 -11.68 2.28 -11.87
C LEU A 283 -13.21 2.43 -11.86
N LEU A 284 -13.76 3.18 -10.91
CA LEU A 284 -15.20 3.45 -10.85
C LEU A 284 -15.69 4.13 -12.12
N ARG A 285 -14.98 5.17 -12.58
CA ARG A 285 -15.33 5.90 -13.81
C ARG A 285 -15.29 5.00 -15.05
N LEU A 286 -14.22 4.23 -15.23
CA LEU A 286 -14.07 3.33 -16.38
C LEU A 286 -15.12 2.21 -16.41
N HIS A 287 -15.74 1.90 -15.27
CA HIS A 287 -16.84 0.93 -15.14
C HIS A 287 -18.23 1.59 -15.07
N GLY A 288 -18.34 2.89 -15.39
CA GLY A 288 -19.63 3.56 -15.56
C GLY A 288 -20.28 4.09 -14.28
N PHE A 289 -19.57 4.06 -13.14
CA PHE A 289 -20.05 4.69 -11.92
C PHE A 289 -19.89 6.22 -11.98
N SER A 290 -20.82 6.94 -11.33
CA SER A 290 -20.76 8.39 -11.25
C SER A 290 -19.82 8.84 -10.13
N VAL A 291 -18.66 9.38 -10.51
CA VAL A 291 -17.64 9.94 -9.60
C VAL A 291 -17.20 11.32 -10.09
N ASN A 292 -17.07 12.27 -9.16
CA ASN A 292 -16.73 13.67 -9.46
C ASN A 292 -15.23 13.92 -9.27
N ALA A 293 -14.61 14.62 -10.22
CA ALA A 293 -13.19 14.98 -10.17
C ALA A 293 -12.83 15.98 -9.06
N HIS A 294 -13.82 16.67 -8.49
CA HIS A 294 -13.62 17.57 -7.34
C HIS A 294 -13.03 16.86 -6.11
N VAL A 295 -13.12 15.52 -6.05
CA VAL A 295 -12.48 14.68 -5.04
C VAL A 295 -10.98 14.96 -4.86
N PHE A 296 -10.30 15.45 -5.90
CA PHE A 296 -8.88 15.76 -5.84
C PHE A 296 -8.55 17.10 -5.17
N ALA A 297 -9.55 17.94 -4.88
CA ALA A 297 -9.32 19.31 -4.43
C ALA A 297 -8.60 19.38 -3.08
N GLN A 298 -8.91 18.45 -2.17
CA GLN A 298 -8.30 18.36 -0.84
C GLN A 298 -6.81 17.99 -0.86
N PHE A 299 -6.33 17.32 -1.92
CA PHE A 299 -4.93 16.93 -2.07
C PHE A 299 -4.09 18.02 -2.74
N LYS A 300 -4.75 19.01 -3.33
CA LYS A 300 -4.08 20.13 -4.00
C LYS A 300 -3.58 21.13 -2.95
N ASN A 301 -2.32 21.50 -3.05
CA ASN A 301 -1.71 22.58 -2.30
C ASN A 301 -0.95 23.49 -3.27
N ASP A 302 -1.46 24.71 -3.48
CA ASP A 302 -1.03 25.64 -4.52
C ASP A 302 -0.99 24.97 -5.92
N ASN A 303 0.20 24.78 -6.48
CA ASN A 303 0.43 24.17 -7.79
C ASN A 303 0.87 22.71 -7.70
N LYS A 304 0.74 22.08 -6.52
CA LYS A 304 1.19 20.71 -6.23
C LYS A 304 0.07 19.84 -5.71
N PHE A 305 0.29 18.52 -5.74
CA PHE A 305 -0.59 17.53 -5.11
C PHE A 305 0.20 16.69 -4.13
N SER A 306 -0.38 16.40 -2.97
CA SER A 306 0.22 15.57 -1.93
C SER A 306 -0.53 14.25 -1.74
N CYS A 307 0.18 13.23 -1.27
CA CYS A 307 -0.38 11.94 -0.85
C CYS A 307 -1.53 12.10 0.15
N PHE A 308 -1.48 13.11 1.02
CA PHE A 308 -2.50 13.37 2.04
C PHE A 308 -2.87 14.84 2.05
N GLY A 309 -4.16 15.15 2.23
CA GLY A 309 -4.64 16.53 2.32
C GLY A 309 -3.98 17.31 3.46
N GLY A 310 -3.65 18.58 3.21
CA GLY A 310 -3.01 19.46 4.20
C GLY A 310 -1.58 19.08 4.59
N GLN A 311 -0.96 18.12 3.90
CA GLN A 311 0.42 17.69 4.11
C GLN A 311 1.28 17.96 2.86
N MET A 312 2.59 17.75 2.98
CA MET A 312 3.55 17.91 1.88
C MET A 312 4.36 16.62 1.70
N ILE A 313 3.64 15.51 1.55
CA ILE A 313 4.23 14.19 1.28
C ILE A 313 3.94 13.86 -0.18
N GLU A 314 4.97 13.55 -0.97
CA GLU A 314 4.88 13.16 -2.37
C GLU A 314 5.60 11.81 -2.53
N SER A 315 5.06 10.88 -3.32
CA SER A 315 5.70 9.60 -3.62
C SER A 315 5.38 9.16 -5.05
N ALA A 316 6.23 8.33 -5.65
CA ALA A 316 6.11 7.94 -7.05
C ALA A 316 4.79 7.22 -7.36
N THR A 317 4.38 6.24 -6.57
CA THR A 317 3.20 5.41 -6.83
C THR A 317 1.86 6.15 -6.68
N PRO A 318 1.61 6.95 -5.62
CA PRO A 318 0.36 7.72 -5.52
C PRO A 318 0.25 8.76 -6.64
N ILE A 319 1.36 9.41 -6.99
CA ILE A 319 1.37 10.41 -8.07
C ILE A 319 1.25 9.75 -9.45
N PHE A 320 1.77 8.54 -9.64
CA PHE A 320 1.51 7.76 -10.85
C PHE A 320 0.04 7.35 -10.99
N ASN A 321 -0.61 6.95 -9.88
CA ASN A 321 -2.03 6.66 -9.91
C ASN A 321 -2.87 7.92 -10.16
N LEU A 322 -2.48 9.09 -9.63
CA LEU A 322 -3.06 10.38 -9.99
C LEU A 322 -2.90 10.68 -11.48
N TYR A 323 -1.71 10.47 -12.04
CA TYR A 323 -1.45 10.66 -13.47
C TYR A 323 -2.38 9.78 -14.31
N ARG A 324 -2.51 8.49 -13.98
CA ARG A 324 -3.42 7.55 -14.67
C ARG A 324 -4.88 7.99 -14.54
N ALA A 325 -5.30 8.43 -13.36
CA ALA A 325 -6.66 8.91 -13.10
C ALA A 325 -6.98 10.20 -13.89
N SER A 326 -6.02 11.12 -14.02
CA SER A 326 -6.21 12.38 -14.74
C SER A 326 -6.42 12.21 -16.26
N GLN A 327 -6.11 11.03 -16.80
CA GLN A 327 -6.26 10.73 -18.23
C GLN A 327 -7.67 10.26 -18.61
N VAL A 328 -8.53 9.93 -17.64
CA VAL A 328 -9.94 9.55 -17.86
C VAL A 328 -10.89 10.73 -17.62
N GLN A 329 -10.45 11.91 -18.03
CA GLN A 329 -11.17 13.16 -17.89
C GLN A 329 -12.29 13.30 -18.94
N PHE A 330 -13.44 13.84 -18.54
CA PHE A 330 -14.50 14.28 -19.45
C PHE A 330 -14.32 15.74 -19.91
N PRO A 331 -14.73 16.09 -21.15
CA PRO A 331 -14.74 17.48 -21.59
C PRO A 331 -15.59 18.37 -20.66
N GLY A 332 -15.05 19.52 -20.26
CA GLY A 332 -15.75 20.47 -19.38
C GLY A 332 -15.66 20.18 -17.89
N GLU A 333 -14.89 19.16 -17.48
CA GLU A 333 -14.53 18.99 -16.06
C GLU A 333 -13.64 20.15 -15.55
N THR A 334 -13.60 20.30 -14.23
CA THR A 334 -12.82 21.34 -13.55
C THR A 334 -11.35 21.32 -13.97
N THR A 335 -10.71 22.49 -14.07
CA THR A 335 -9.27 22.64 -14.38
C THR A 335 -8.35 21.87 -13.43
N LEU A 336 -8.88 21.44 -12.28
CA LEU A 336 -8.21 20.58 -11.30
C LEU A 336 -7.62 19.30 -11.92
N VAL A 337 -8.30 18.69 -12.90
CA VAL A 337 -7.81 17.44 -13.53
C VAL A 337 -6.63 17.72 -14.45
N GLU A 338 -6.67 18.79 -15.23
CA GLU A 338 -5.55 19.25 -16.05
C GLU A 338 -4.34 19.63 -15.20
N GLU A 339 -4.57 20.32 -14.08
CA GLU A 339 -3.53 20.66 -13.11
C GLU A 339 -2.91 19.40 -12.51
N ALA A 340 -3.73 18.43 -12.08
CA ALA A 340 -3.28 17.13 -11.58
C ALA A 340 -2.44 16.38 -12.64
N LYS A 341 -2.90 16.35 -13.89
CA LYS A 341 -2.18 15.74 -15.01
C LYS A 341 -0.83 16.40 -15.24
N LYS A 342 -0.79 17.74 -15.29
CA LYS A 342 0.44 18.51 -15.52
C LYS A 342 1.43 18.30 -14.39
N PHE A 343 0.98 18.43 -13.14
CA PHE A 343 1.82 18.22 -11.96
C PHE A 343 2.39 16.80 -11.94
N SER A 344 1.52 15.78 -12.02
CA SER A 344 1.93 14.39 -11.91
C SER A 344 2.89 13.97 -13.01
N TYR A 345 2.63 14.39 -14.26
CA TYR A 345 3.54 14.14 -15.38
C TYR A 345 4.92 14.76 -15.14
N SER A 346 4.97 16.05 -14.77
CA SER A 346 6.24 16.74 -14.51
C SER A 346 7.01 16.13 -13.34
N PHE A 347 6.32 15.80 -12.23
CA PHE A 347 6.93 15.14 -11.08
C PHE A 347 7.56 13.80 -11.45
N LEU A 348 6.83 12.94 -12.17
CA LEU A 348 7.32 11.62 -12.55
C LEU A 348 8.48 11.70 -13.55
N GLN A 349 8.43 12.65 -14.50
CA GLN A 349 9.54 12.90 -15.42
C GLN A 349 10.81 13.33 -14.68
N GLU A 350 10.69 14.21 -13.69
CA GLU A 350 11.82 14.65 -12.88
C GLU A 350 12.45 13.46 -12.12
N LYS A 351 11.63 12.60 -11.51
CA LYS A 351 12.11 11.40 -10.80
C LYS A 351 12.79 10.38 -11.71
N LEU A 352 12.29 10.19 -12.94
CA LEU A 352 12.94 9.34 -13.93
C LEU A 352 14.27 9.95 -14.39
N ALA A 353 14.30 11.26 -14.65
CA ALA A 353 15.50 11.96 -15.12
C ALA A 353 16.61 11.98 -14.06
N SER A 354 16.27 12.01 -12.78
CA SER A 354 17.24 11.94 -11.69
C SER A 354 17.78 10.52 -11.44
N HIS A 355 17.28 9.50 -12.15
CA HIS A 355 17.52 8.08 -11.86
C HIS A 355 17.28 7.70 -10.39
N HIS A 356 16.42 8.47 -9.70
CA HIS A 356 16.10 8.31 -8.27
C HIS A 356 14.58 8.16 -8.12
N LEU A 357 14.04 7.13 -8.78
CA LEU A 357 12.64 6.75 -8.67
C LEU A 357 12.50 5.73 -7.53
N VAL A 358 12.53 6.24 -6.31
CA VAL A 358 12.25 5.46 -5.10
C VAL A 358 10.83 5.78 -4.63
N ASP A 359 10.10 4.76 -4.20
CA ASP A 359 8.77 4.91 -3.62
C ASP A 359 8.80 4.71 -2.10
N LYS A 360 8.06 5.54 -1.38
CA LYS A 360 7.99 5.55 0.08
C LYS A 360 7.20 4.35 0.63
N TRP A 361 6.29 3.77 -0.15
CA TRP A 361 5.26 2.85 0.31
C TRP A 361 5.39 1.44 -0.27
N ILE A 362 6.22 1.24 -1.29
CA ILE A 362 6.48 -0.08 -1.88
C ILE A 362 7.93 -0.21 -2.39
N ILE A 363 8.52 -1.38 -2.13
CA ILE A 363 9.75 -1.84 -2.73
C ILE A 363 9.38 -2.78 -3.88
N SER A 364 9.59 -2.34 -5.11
CA SER A 364 9.29 -3.09 -6.33
C SER A 364 10.33 -2.85 -7.41
N GLU A 365 10.96 -3.93 -7.90
CA GLU A 365 12.00 -3.85 -8.93
C GLU A 365 11.45 -3.35 -10.28
N GLY A 366 10.18 -3.63 -10.58
CA GLY A 366 9.54 -3.26 -11.84
C GLY A 366 8.98 -1.83 -11.88
N LEU A 367 9.03 -1.08 -10.77
CA LEU A 367 8.37 0.23 -10.66
C LEU A 367 8.94 1.25 -11.65
N TYR A 368 10.26 1.25 -11.86
CA TYR A 368 10.91 2.15 -12.81
C TYR A 368 10.40 1.96 -14.23
N ASP A 369 10.36 0.72 -14.68
CA ASP A 369 9.88 0.38 -16.02
C ASP A 369 8.37 0.60 -16.13
N GLU A 370 7.61 0.33 -15.08
CA GLU A 370 6.17 0.59 -15.00
C GLU A 370 5.86 2.07 -15.24
N ILE A 371 6.51 2.97 -14.51
CA ILE A 371 6.28 4.42 -14.66
C ILE A 371 6.81 4.91 -16.01
N THR A 372 7.99 4.45 -16.43
CA THR A 372 8.56 4.82 -17.73
C THR A 372 7.59 4.49 -18.87
N LYS A 373 7.06 3.25 -18.90
CA LYS A 373 6.10 2.83 -19.93
C LYS A 373 4.78 3.60 -19.84
N GLY A 374 4.29 3.86 -18.62
CA GLY A 374 3.07 4.64 -18.42
C GLY A 374 3.16 6.09 -18.89
N LEU A 375 4.35 6.70 -18.84
CA LEU A 375 4.58 8.05 -19.40
C LEU A 375 4.78 8.04 -20.92
N GLU A 376 5.40 6.99 -21.47
CA GLU A 376 5.59 6.80 -22.93
C GLU A 376 4.28 6.50 -23.66
N LEU A 377 3.35 5.80 -23.01
CA LEU A 377 2.07 5.36 -23.57
C LEU A 377 0.90 5.97 -22.77
N PRO A 378 0.43 7.17 -23.14
CA PRO A 378 -0.78 7.74 -22.56
C PRO A 378 -1.99 6.82 -22.76
N TRP A 379 -2.99 6.90 -21.88
CA TRP A 379 -4.18 6.05 -21.90
C TRP A 379 -4.89 6.01 -23.27
N TYR A 380 -4.95 7.14 -23.99
CA TYR A 380 -5.56 7.21 -25.33
C TYR A 380 -4.78 6.47 -26.43
N ALA A 381 -3.51 6.14 -26.17
CA ALA A 381 -2.62 5.42 -27.08
C ALA A 381 -2.30 4.00 -26.59
N ASP A 382 -2.73 3.63 -25.39
CA ASP A 382 -2.42 2.35 -24.78
C ASP A 382 -3.41 1.28 -25.24
N LEU A 383 -2.88 0.25 -25.91
CA LEU A 383 -3.68 -0.88 -26.36
C LEU A 383 -3.62 -1.98 -25.29
N PRO A 384 -4.74 -2.60 -24.89
CA PRO A 384 -4.78 -3.53 -23.76
C PRO A 384 -3.73 -4.66 -23.79
N ARG A 385 -3.39 -5.16 -24.99
CA ARG A 385 -2.36 -6.20 -25.15
C ARG A 385 -0.93 -5.69 -25.07
N VAL A 386 -0.71 -4.41 -25.39
CA VAL A 386 0.60 -3.76 -25.26
C VAL A 386 0.86 -3.49 -23.79
N GLU A 387 -0.09 -2.87 -23.08
CA GLU A 387 -0.04 -2.69 -21.62
C GLU A 387 0.25 -4.02 -20.92
N ALA A 388 -0.57 -5.05 -21.20
CA ALA A 388 -0.41 -6.34 -20.54
C ALA A 388 0.91 -7.03 -20.84
N ARG A 389 1.47 -6.81 -22.03
CA ARG A 389 2.76 -7.42 -22.39
C ARG A 389 3.90 -6.87 -21.55
N PHE A 390 3.95 -5.55 -21.34
CA PHE A 390 4.95 -4.91 -20.50
C PHE A 390 4.68 -5.20 -19.03
N TYR A 391 3.42 -5.14 -18.61
CA TYR A 391 3.08 -5.30 -17.21
C TYR A 391 3.40 -6.69 -16.65
N ILE A 392 3.31 -7.74 -17.46
CA ILE A 392 3.75 -9.10 -17.08
C ILE A 392 5.24 -9.13 -16.68
N GLU A 393 6.08 -8.29 -17.29
CA GLU A 393 7.52 -8.24 -16.97
C GLU A 393 7.82 -7.36 -15.75
N GLN A 394 6.93 -6.41 -15.46
CA GLN A 394 7.09 -5.42 -14.39
C GLN A 394 6.47 -5.89 -13.08
N TYR A 395 5.43 -6.73 -13.13
CA TYR A 395 4.73 -7.20 -11.94
C TYR A 395 5.64 -8.11 -11.11
N GLY A 396 6.06 -7.62 -9.93
CA GLY A 396 6.95 -8.35 -9.02
C GLY A 396 6.29 -9.54 -8.34
N GLY A 397 4.96 -9.59 -8.28
CA GLY A 397 4.25 -10.68 -7.62
C GLY A 397 4.68 -10.83 -6.17
N ALA A 398 5.29 -11.96 -5.82
CA ALA A 398 5.68 -12.26 -4.43
C ALA A 398 6.90 -11.48 -3.96
N THR A 399 7.66 -10.85 -4.86
CA THR A 399 8.84 -10.07 -4.48
C THR A 399 8.47 -8.68 -3.96
N ASP A 400 7.38 -8.09 -4.44
CA ASP A 400 6.89 -6.78 -3.99
C ASP A 400 6.65 -6.75 -2.48
N VAL A 401 7.23 -5.75 -1.81
CA VAL A 401 7.11 -5.53 -0.36
C VAL A 401 6.50 -4.17 -0.11
N TRP A 402 5.43 -4.11 0.67
CA TRP A 402 4.83 -2.84 1.05
C TRP A 402 5.45 -2.32 2.35
N ILE A 403 5.58 -1.01 2.46
CA ILE A 403 6.14 -0.31 3.62
C ILE A 403 4.98 0.37 4.36
N GLY A 404 4.63 -0.20 5.52
CA GLY A 404 3.75 0.40 6.53
C GLY A 404 4.58 0.81 7.75
N LYS A 405 4.00 0.69 8.96
CA LYS A 405 4.81 0.75 10.20
C LYS A 405 5.86 -0.34 10.28
N THR A 406 5.54 -1.45 9.63
CA THR A 406 6.41 -2.59 9.35
C THR A 406 6.29 -2.89 7.86
N LEU A 407 7.21 -3.71 7.35
CA LEU A 407 7.01 -4.35 6.06
C LEU A 407 5.79 -5.26 6.12
N TYR A 408 5.06 -5.31 5.02
CA TYR A 408 3.90 -6.19 4.89
C TYR A 408 3.64 -6.64 3.45
N ARG A 409 2.85 -7.70 3.32
CA ARG A 409 2.50 -8.31 2.03
C ARG A 409 1.03 -8.64 1.95
N TYR A 410 0.40 -8.25 0.85
CA TYR A 410 -0.93 -8.71 0.51
C TYR A 410 -0.84 -10.02 -0.27
N ILE A 411 -1.06 -11.14 0.41
CA ILE A 411 -0.97 -12.49 -0.16
C ILE A 411 -1.81 -12.64 -1.44
N LEU A 412 -2.98 -11.98 -1.50
CA LEU A 412 -3.87 -12.04 -2.67
C LEU A 412 -3.39 -11.18 -3.86
N LEU A 413 -2.59 -10.13 -3.61
CA LEU A 413 -2.08 -9.21 -4.64
C LEU A 413 -0.67 -9.56 -5.11
N SER A 414 0.07 -10.31 -4.32
CA SER A 414 1.48 -10.64 -4.52
C SER A 414 1.67 -12.11 -4.90
N HIS A 415 0.66 -12.76 -5.48
CA HIS A 415 0.76 -14.19 -5.80
C HIS A 415 1.30 -14.42 -7.22
N THR A 416 2.27 -15.33 -7.34
CA THR A 416 2.82 -15.84 -8.61
C THR A 416 1.77 -16.48 -9.52
N THR A 417 0.68 -17.02 -8.97
CA THR A 417 -0.38 -17.69 -9.73
C THR A 417 -1.09 -16.74 -10.69
N LEU A 418 -1.13 -15.43 -10.41
CA LEU A 418 -1.66 -14.45 -11.37
C LEU A 418 -0.80 -14.38 -12.65
N LEU A 419 0.53 -14.54 -12.53
CA LEU A 419 1.43 -14.64 -13.68
C LEU A 419 1.25 -15.99 -14.41
N GLU A 420 1.16 -17.08 -13.66
CA GLU A 420 1.01 -18.44 -14.21
C GLU A 420 -0.28 -18.58 -15.03
N LEU A 421 -1.40 -17.99 -14.58
CA LEU A 421 -2.68 -18.00 -15.30
C LEU A 421 -2.58 -17.36 -16.69
N GLN A 422 -1.64 -16.44 -16.89
CA GLN A 422 -1.40 -15.80 -18.17
C GLN A 422 -0.46 -16.62 -19.07
N ILE A 423 0.54 -17.27 -18.49
CA ILE A 423 1.46 -18.17 -19.21
C ILE A 423 0.71 -19.41 -19.74
N LEU A 424 -0.30 -19.90 -19.00
CA LEU A 424 -1.05 -21.12 -19.32
C LEU A 424 -2.11 -20.98 -20.44
N ARG A 425 -2.17 -19.88 -21.22
CA ARG A 425 -3.24 -19.70 -22.23
C ARG A 425 -2.74 -19.42 -23.66
N PRO A 426 -3.37 -20.01 -24.69
CA PRO A 426 -2.93 -20.05 -26.09
C PRO A 426 -3.18 -18.75 -26.87
N CYS A 427 -3.13 -17.56 -26.25
CA CYS A 427 -3.50 -16.33 -26.96
C CYS A 427 -2.52 -16.00 -28.11
N ARG A 428 -1.21 -16.23 -27.91
CA ARG A 428 -0.21 -16.09 -28.98
C ARG A 428 -0.39 -17.12 -30.08
N GLU A 429 -0.75 -18.36 -29.73
CA GLU A 429 -0.98 -19.41 -30.72
C GLU A 429 -2.26 -19.18 -31.52
N SER A 430 -3.36 -18.78 -30.89
CA SER A 430 -4.61 -18.44 -31.58
C SER A 430 -4.43 -17.22 -32.48
N GLN A 431 -3.63 -16.22 -32.07
CA GLN A 431 -3.27 -15.07 -32.92
C GLN A 431 -2.34 -15.49 -34.06
N LYS A 432 -1.34 -16.34 -33.82
CA LYS A 432 -0.47 -16.90 -34.87
C LYS A 432 -1.29 -17.70 -35.88
N ARG A 433 -2.22 -18.54 -35.41
CA ARG A 433 -3.18 -19.25 -36.27
C ARG A 433 -4.06 -18.28 -37.06
N ARG A 434 -4.60 -17.21 -36.45
CA ARG A 434 -5.35 -16.16 -37.18
C ARG A 434 -4.50 -15.44 -38.20
N TRP A 435 -3.25 -15.11 -37.87
CA TRP A 435 -2.30 -14.50 -38.79
C TRP A 435 -2.00 -15.43 -39.96
N ASP A 436 -1.82 -16.72 -39.68
CA ASP A 436 -1.58 -17.75 -40.68
C ASP A 436 -2.83 -17.99 -41.55
N CYS A 437 -4.05 -17.90 -41.03
CA CYS A 437 -5.31 -17.89 -41.79
C CYS A 437 -5.52 -16.59 -42.59
N PHE A 438 -4.97 -15.46 -42.15
CA PHE A 438 -5.03 -14.18 -42.85
C PHE A 438 -4.05 -14.10 -44.03
N LYS A 439 -2.93 -14.85 -43.99
CA LYS A 439 -1.93 -14.93 -45.07
C LYS A 439 -2.53 -15.37 -46.43
N PRO A 440 -3.40 -16.39 -46.53
CA PRO A 440 -4.10 -16.75 -47.78
C PRO A 440 -5.05 -15.66 -48.30
N LEU A 441 -5.79 -14.97 -47.42
CA LEU A 441 -6.70 -13.88 -47.80
C LEU A 441 -5.96 -12.68 -48.41
N LYS A 442 -4.69 -12.46 -48.00
CA LYS A 442 -3.75 -11.54 -48.65
C LYS A 442 -3.64 -11.86 -50.14
N LYS A 443 -3.57 -13.13 -50.53
CA LYS A 443 -3.40 -13.56 -51.94
C LYS A 443 -4.67 -13.41 -52.78
N TYR A 444 -5.86 -13.58 -52.17
CA TYR A 444 -7.15 -13.53 -52.87
C TYR A 444 -7.72 -12.11 -53.06
N ASN A 445 -7.53 -11.21 -52.08
CA ASN A 445 -8.02 -9.82 -52.17
C ASN A 445 -7.05 -8.86 -52.91
N LEU A 446 -5.78 -9.26 -53.13
CA LEU A 446 -4.80 -8.44 -53.85
C LEU A 446 -5.20 -8.17 -55.31
N LYS A 447 -5.92 -9.09 -55.97
CA LYS A 447 -6.40 -8.91 -57.35
C LYS A 447 -7.52 -7.86 -57.50
N LYS A 448 -8.33 -7.61 -56.45
CA LYS A 448 -9.44 -6.63 -56.50
C LYS A 448 -9.04 -5.23 -56.01
N LEU A 449 -7.93 -5.11 -55.28
CA LEU A 449 -7.43 -3.85 -54.70
C LEU A 449 -6.30 -3.22 -55.54
N GLU A 450 -6.09 -3.67 -56.78
CA GLU A 450 -5.03 -3.16 -57.66
C GLU A 450 -5.21 -1.70 -58.07
N ASN A 451 -6.43 -1.17 -58.03
CA ASN A 451 -6.75 0.20 -58.43
C ASN A 451 -6.67 1.25 -57.30
N VAL A 452 -6.20 0.90 -56.10
CA VAL A 452 -6.13 1.84 -54.96
C VAL A 452 -4.68 2.23 -54.67
N LYS A 453 -4.39 3.53 -54.83
CA LYS A 453 -3.07 4.19 -54.84
C LYS A 453 -2.36 4.27 -53.46
N TYR A 454 -2.56 3.33 -52.55
CA TYR A 454 -1.95 3.36 -51.20
C TYR A 454 -0.96 2.20 -50.99
N LYS A 455 0.18 2.49 -50.33
CA LYS A 455 1.29 1.54 -50.06
C LYS A 455 0.78 0.26 -49.36
N LYS A 456 0.56 -0.80 -50.16
CA LYS A 456 -0.14 -2.05 -49.82
C LYS A 456 0.45 -2.86 -48.64
N ASN A 457 1.73 -2.70 -48.31
CA ASN A 457 2.37 -3.49 -47.24
C ASN A 457 2.24 -2.89 -45.83
N ILE A 458 1.97 -1.59 -45.71
CA ILE A 458 1.95 -0.89 -44.40
C ILE A 458 0.56 -0.97 -43.76
N ILE A 459 -0.50 -0.89 -44.56
CA ILE A 459 -1.88 -0.80 -44.05
C ILE A 459 -2.31 -2.14 -43.43
N HIS A 460 -2.18 -3.27 -44.13
CA HIS A 460 -2.73 -4.53 -43.62
C HIS A 460 -2.00 -5.11 -42.40
N VAL A 461 -0.69 -4.93 -42.29
CA VAL A 461 0.09 -5.42 -41.13
C VAL A 461 -0.20 -4.56 -39.90
N LYS A 462 -0.14 -3.22 -40.04
CA LYS A 462 -0.44 -2.31 -38.93
C LYS A 462 -1.91 -2.39 -38.51
N SER A 463 -2.85 -2.46 -39.45
CA SER A 463 -4.27 -2.61 -39.12
C SER A 463 -4.58 -3.93 -38.41
N HIS A 464 -3.95 -5.05 -38.81
CA HIS A 464 -4.15 -6.32 -38.11
C HIS A 464 -3.54 -6.31 -36.70
N ILE A 465 -2.36 -5.69 -36.54
CA ILE A 465 -1.73 -5.54 -35.21
C ILE A 465 -2.61 -4.67 -34.32
N ILE A 466 -3.04 -3.50 -34.79
CA ILE A 466 -3.91 -2.60 -34.02
C ILE A 466 -5.21 -3.31 -33.62
N LEU A 467 -5.86 -4.01 -34.56
CA LEU A 467 -7.10 -4.73 -34.26
C LEU A 467 -6.89 -5.89 -33.29
N SER A 468 -5.82 -6.68 -33.47
CA SER A 468 -5.53 -7.84 -32.61
C SER A 468 -5.03 -7.46 -31.21
N CYS A 469 -4.41 -6.27 -31.07
CA CYS A 469 -4.04 -5.70 -29.79
C CYS A 469 -5.23 -5.05 -29.07
N ASN A 470 -6.26 -4.59 -29.79
CA ASN A 470 -7.41 -3.86 -29.23
C ASN A 470 -8.65 -4.74 -28.99
N THR A 471 -8.92 -5.72 -29.86
CA THR A 471 -10.13 -6.55 -29.79
C THR A 471 -9.84 -8.01 -29.49
N PHE A 472 -10.56 -8.56 -28.50
CA PHE A 472 -10.60 -9.99 -28.22
C PHE A 472 -11.81 -10.61 -28.91
N VAL A 473 -11.59 -11.43 -29.93
CA VAL A 473 -12.66 -12.30 -30.47
C VAL A 473 -12.40 -13.70 -29.95
N SER A 474 -13.08 -14.06 -28.86
CA SER A 474 -13.20 -15.45 -28.39
C SER A 474 -14.17 -16.16 -29.33
N TYR A 475 -13.68 -17.06 -30.18
CA TYR A 475 -14.55 -18.13 -30.66
C TYR A 475 -14.48 -19.20 -29.59
N THR A 476 -15.53 -19.30 -28.79
CA THR A 476 -15.92 -20.59 -28.22
C THR A 476 -16.17 -21.50 -29.42
N TYR A 477 -15.25 -22.41 -29.69
CA TYR A 477 -15.59 -23.57 -30.48
C TYR A 477 -16.63 -24.34 -29.65
N LEU A 478 -17.89 -24.24 -30.06
CA LEU A 478 -18.85 -25.29 -29.80
C LEU A 478 -18.39 -26.48 -30.63
N GLU A 479 -17.68 -27.41 -29.99
CA GLU A 479 -17.64 -28.82 -30.38
C GLU A 479 -17.99 -29.66 -29.14
#